data_AF-A0A4Q6BC46-F1
#
_entry.id   AF-A0A4Q6BC46-F1
#
_cell.length_a   1.000
_cell.length_b   1.000
_cell.length_c   1.000
_cell.angle_alpha   90.00
_cell.angle_beta   90.00
_cell.angle_gamma   90.00
#
_symmetry.space_group_name_H-M   'P 1'
#
loop_
_entity.id
_entity.type
_entity.pdbx_description
1 polymer ?
#
loop_
_entity_poly.entity_id
_entity_poly.type
_entity_poly.pdbx_seq_one_letter_code
_entity_poly.pdbx_strand_id
1 'polypeptide(L)'
;EAAGGWFWWGAKGPDACKKLYQVMYDRMVNHHGLKNLIWVWTREPSDNAWYPGDQYVDIVGRDMYKQGDHSSQIAEWKAMNTLYGGKKMVTLSEVGSIPDVDNLVKDKAAWSWFMPWYGDFTRNSTHNSLELWKKMFASDYVITLDEMPSLK
;
A
#
# COMPACT_ATOMS: atom_id res chain seq x y z
N GLU A 1 1.86 2.14 -8.78
CA GLU A 1 2.03 1.62 -10.16
C GLU A 1 2.45 2.64 -11.23
N ALA A 2 2.82 3.88 -10.89
CA ALA A 2 3.19 4.86 -11.93
C ALA A 2 4.43 4.44 -12.74
N ALA A 3 5.46 3.96 -12.05
CA ALA A 3 6.72 3.54 -12.66
C ALA A 3 6.61 2.25 -13.48
N GLY A 4 5.50 1.52 -13.38
CA GLY A 4 5.19 0.38 -14.24
C GLY A 4 4.92 0.78 -15.70
N GLY A 5 4.48 2.02 -15.93
CA GLY A 5 4.28 2.56 -17.27
C GLY A 5 3.08 2.02 -18.05
N TRP A 6 2.34 1.05 -17.50
CA TRP A 6 1.12 0.49 -18.13
C TRP A 6 -0.08 1.43 -18.04
N PHE A 7 -0.08 2.38 -17.10
CA PHE A 7 -1.06 3.44 -17.06
C PHE A 7 -0.58 4.72 -17.75
N TRP A 8 -1.53 5.47 -18.31
CA TRP A 8 -1.22 6.67 -19.09
C TRP A 8 -0.45 7.73 -18.29
N TRP A 9 -0.69 7.83 -16.97
CA TRP A 9 0.02 8.76 -16.10
C TRP A 9 1.48 8.37 -15.83
N GLY A 10 1.84 7.12 -16.11
CA GLY A 10 3.22 6.61 -16.08
C GLY A 10 3.93 6.69 -17.44
N ALA A 11 3.20 6.82 -18.55
CA ALA A 11 3.74 6.62 -19.90
C ALA A 11 4.76 7.69 -20.36
N LYS A 12 4.87 8.82 -19.64
CA LYS A 12 5.77 9.95 -19.99
C LYS A 12 6.90 10.16 -18.99
N GLY A 13 7.20 9.14 -18.19
CA GLY A 13 8.32 9.14 -17.25
C GLY A 13 8.06 9.91 -15.96
N PRO A 14 9.05 9.90 -15.05
CA PRO A 14 8.89 10.38 -13.68
C PRO A 14 8.51 11.85 -13.56
N ASP A 15 9.11 12.74 -14.37
CA ASP A 15 8.87 14.18 -14.24
C ASP A 15 7.44 14.58 -14.62
N ALA A 16 6.89 13.97 -15.68
CA ALA A 16 5.51 14.19 -16.08
C ALA A 16 4.54 13.67 -15.00
N CYS A 17 4.81 12.49 -14.44
CA CYS A 17 3.99 11.90 -13.40
C CYS A 17 3.99 12.73 -12.11
N LYS A 18 5.18 13.14 -11.62
CA LYS A 18 5.31 14.02 -10.45
C LYS A 18 4.54 15.32 -10.65
N LYS A 19 4.67 15.95 -11.82
CA LYS A 19 3.96 17.20 -12.13
C LYS A 19 2.44 17.00 -12.11
N LEU A 20 1.95 15.89 -12.66
CA LEU A 20 0.52 15.56 -12.60
C LEU A 20 0.04 15.38 -11.16
N TYR A 21 0.78 14.63 -10.34
CA TYR A 21 0.44 14.41 -8.93
C TYR A 21 0.37 15.73 -8.16
N GLN A 22 1.35 16.61 -8.37
CA GLN A 22 1.40 17.93 -7.72
C GLN A 22 0.26 18.84 -8.17
N VAL A 23 -0.13 18.79 -9.45
CA VAL A 23 -1.31 19.52 -9.97
C VAL A 23 -2.60 18.99 -9.34
N MET A 24 -2.74 17.68 -9.17
CA MET A 24 -3.89 17.09 -8.48
C MET A 24 -3.96 17.54 -7.02
N TYR A 25 -2.82 17.49 -6.31
CA TYR A 25 -2.72 17.96 -4.93
C TYR A 25 -3.14 19.43 -4.82
N ASP A 26 -2.55 20.31 -5.62
CA ASP A 26 -2.87 21.74 -5.58
C ASP A 26 -4.35 22.00 -5.89
N ARG A 27 -4.89 21.33 -6.92
CA ARG A 27 -6.29 21.47 -7.31
C ARG A 27 -7.23 21.02 -6.18
N MET A 28 -6.99 19.85 -5.59
CA MET A 28 -7.86 19.28 -4.55
C MET A 28 -7.71 20.01 -3.21
N VAL A 29 -6.48 20.22 -2.76
CA VAL A 29 -6.20 20.71 -1.40
C VAL A 29 -6.24 22.23 -1.33
N ASN A 30 -5.65 22.93 -2.29
CA ASN A 30 -5.51 24.39 -2.23
C ASN A 30 -6.68 25.09 -2.92
N HIS A 31 -7.03 24.67 -4.14
CA HIS A 31 -8.10 25.30 -4.90
C HIS A 31 -9.50 24.88 -4.43
N HIS A 32 -9.77 23.58 -4.27
CA HIS A 32 -11.07 23.07 -3.79
C HIS A 32 -11.19 23.00 -2.27
N GLY A 33 -10.10 23.24 -1.53
CA GLY A 33 -10.14 23.26 -0.07
C GLY A 33 -10.45 21.90 0.58
N LEU A 34 -10.19 20.78 -0.10
CA LEU A 34 -10.39 19.44 0.47
C LEU A 34 -9.34 19.18 1.55
N LYS A 35 -9.78 19.10 2.82
CA LYS A 35 -8.91 18.89 4.00
C LYS A 35 -9.07 17.51 4.65
N ASN A 36 -9.81 16.62 4.01
CA ASN A 36 -10.21 15.31 4.51
C ASN A 36 -9.59 14.16 3.70
N LEU A 37 -8.48 14.42 2.99
CA LEU A 37 -7.79 13.45 2.15
C LEU A 37 -6.49 13.02 2.82
N ILE A 38 -6.23 11.72 2.83
CA ILE A 38 -4.93 11.12 3.15
C ILE A 38 -4.31 10.67 1.82
N TRP A 39 -3.15 11.21 1.46
CA TRP A 39 -2.50 10.99 0.17
C TRP A 39 -1.57 9.78 0.22
N VAL A 40 -1.94 8.72 -0.51
CA VAL A 40 -1.13 7.50 -0.63
C VAL A 40 -0.38 7.52 -1.97
N TRP A 41 0.95 7.38 -1.93
CA TRP A 41 1.78 7.20 -3.14
C TRP A 41 2.14 5.73 -3.31
N THR A 42 1.72 5.11 -4.40
CA THR A 42 2.10 3.73 -4.71
C THR A 42 3.40 3.65 -5.50
N ARG A 43 4.41 3.03 -4.89
CA ARG A 43 5.74 2.84 -5.48
C ARG A 43 5.94 1.49 -6.16
N GLU A 44 6.90 1.47 -7.08
CA GLU A 44 7.55 0.27 -7.63
C GLU A 44 8.98 0.09 -7.05
N PRO A 45 9.62 -1.08 -7.23
CA PRO A 45 11.02 -1.24 -6.88
C PRO A 45 11.90 -0.31 -7.74
N SER A 46 12.92 0.29 -7.13
CA SER A 46 13.89 1.16 -7.81
C SER A 46 13.30 2.39 -8.51
N ASP A 47 12.21 2.96 -7.98
CA ASP A 47 11.45 4.06 -8.59
C ASP A 47 11.64 5.44 -7.93
N ASN A 48 12.71 5.65 -7.16
CA ASN A 48 12.89 6.87 -6.35
C ASN A 48 12.70 8.18 -7.14
N ALA A 49 13.02 8.19 -8.44
CA ALA A 49 12.84 9.36 -9.32
C ALA A 49 11.37 9.78 -9.51
N TRP A 50 10.42 8.89 -9.23
CA TRP A 50 8.98 9.07 -9.40
C TRP A 50 8.28 9.65 -8.17
N TYR A 51 8.94 9.65 -7.00
CA TYR A 51 8.35 10.13 -5.76
C TYR A 51 7.99 11.62 -5.84
N PRO A 52 6.72 12.02 -5.59
CA PRO A 52 6.28 13.42 -5.74
C PRO A 52 6.92 14.41 -4.75
N GLY A 53 7.41 13.92 -3.62
CA GLY A 53 8.00 14.72 -2.53
C GLY A 53 7.21 14.61 -1.21
N ASP A 54 7.92 14.75 -0.09
CA ASP A 54 7.37 14.53 1.26
C ASP A 54 6.18 15.42 1.62
N GLN A 55 6.07 16.61 1.00
CA GLN A 55 4.99 17.56 1.23
C GLN A 55 3.67 17.19 0.54
N TYR A 56 3.67 16.21 -0.36
CA TYR A 56 2.48 15.81 -1.13
C TYR A 56 1.96 14.42 -0.75
N VAL A 57 2.67 13.68 0.10
CA VAL A 57 2.41 12.27 0.38
C VAL A 57 2.32 12.05 1.88
N ASP A 58 1.29 11.35 2.35
CA ASP A 58 1.12 10.97 3.75
C ASP A 58 1.60 9.53 4.01
N ILE A 59 1.29 8.61 3.09
CA ILE A 59 1.55 7.17 3.21
C ILE A 59 2.16 6.65 1.90
N VAL A 60 3.02 5.64 1.98
CA VAL A 60 3.57 4.98 0.79
C VAL A 60 3.05 3.55 0.67
N GLY A 61 2.41 3.26 -0.47
CA GLY A 61 1.88 1.96 -0.83
C GLY A 61 2.82 1.14 -1.72
N ARG A 62 2.71 -0.17 -1.62
CA ARG A 62 3.28 -1.15 -2.54
C ARG A 62 2.18 -2.10 -3.00
N ASP A 63 2.11 -2.30 -4.32
CA ASP A 63 1.21 -3.27 -4.92
C ASP A 63 1.99 -4.56 -5.23
N MET A 64 1.50 -5.70 -4.73
CA MET A 64 2.23 -6.98 -4.79
C MET A 64 1.34 -8.15 -5.19
N TYR A 65 1.46 -8.57 -6.44
CA TYR A 65 0.74 -9.71 -7.00
C TYR A 65 1.65 -10.95 -7.08
N LYS A 66 1.77 -11.68 -5.98
CA LYS A 66 2.52 -12.94 -5.87
C LYS A 66 1.61 -14.08 -5.43
N GLN A 67 1.06 -14.83 -6.38
CA GLN A 67 0.10 -15.89 -6.11
C GLN A 67 0.68 -16.98 -5.18
N GLY A 68 0.00 -17.24 -4.06
CA GLY A 68 0.36 -18.25 -3.06
C GLY A 68 1.54 -17.86 -2.15
N ASP A 69 2.16 -16.70 -2.36
CA ASP A 69 3.22 -16.20 -1.47
C ASP A 69 2.61 -15.46 -0.28
N HIS A 70 2.57 -16.14 0.85
CA HIS A 70 2.10 -15.61 2.13
C HIS A 70 3.24 -15.19 3.07
N SER A 71 4.45 -14.97 2.54
CA SER A 71 5.55 -14.42 3.34
C SER A 71 5.24 -12.99 3.78
N SER A 72 5.89 -12.54 4.85
CA SER A 72 5.73 -11.20 5.42
C SER A 72 6.11 -10.05 4.47
N GLN A 73 6.78 -10.36 3.36
CA GLN A 73 7.41 -9.40 2.46
C GLN A 73 8.39 -8.45 3.19
N ILE A 74 9.03 -8.93 4.27
CA ILE A 74 9.88 -8.11 5.16
C ILE A 74 11.00 -7.36 4.44
N ALA A 75 11.58 -7.93 3.38
CA ALA A 75 12.64 -7.26 2.61
C ALA A 75 12.12 -5.98 1.95
N GLU A 76 10.92 -6.03 1.37
CA GLU A 76 10.27 -4.86 0.77
C GLU A 76 9.89 -3.85 1.85
N TRP A 77 9.30 -4.32 2.97
CA TRP A 77 8.93 -3.46 4.09
C TRP A 77 10.15 -2.67 4.62
N LYS A 78 11.28 -3.37 4.86
CA LYS A 78 12.53 -2.74 5.34
C LYS A 78 13.09 -1.76 4.33
N ALA A 79 13.08 -2.10 3.04
CA ALA A 79 13.55 -1.22 1.98
C ALA A 79 12.73 0.07 1.93
N MET A 80 11.40 -0.03 2.00
CA MET A 80 10.50 1.13 2.04
C MET A 80 10.71 1.96 3.31
N ASN A 81 10.67 1.33 4.48
CA ASN A 81 10.81 2.04 5.75
C ASN A 81 12.15 2.80 5.82
N THR A 82 13.23 2.20 5.30
CA THR A 82 14.55 2.86 5.21
C THR A 82 14.55 4.00 4.20
N LEU A 83 14.00 3.77 3.00
CA LEU A 83 13.97 4.77 1.92
C LEU A 83 13.25 6.06 2.34
N TYR A 84 12.15 5.94 3.10
CA TYR A 84 11.38 7.09 3.61
C TYR A 84 11.80 7.50 5.02
N GLY A 85 12.93 6.98 5.53
CA GLY A 85 13.52 7.34 6.82
C GLY A 85 12.60 7.15 8.02
N GLY A 86 11.66 6.20 7.96
CA GLY A 86 10.65 5.98 8.98
C GLY A 86 9.66 7.13 9.17
N LYS A 87 9.61 8.12 8.26
CA LYS A 87 8.75 9.31 8.37
C LYS A 87 7.37 9.12 7.76
N LYS A 88 7.20 8.10 6.92
CA LYS A 88 5.95 7.76 6.23
C LYS A 88 5.53 6.36 6.64
N MET A 89 4.24 6.17 6.91
CA MET A 89 3.70 4.81 7.05
C MET A 89 3.85 4.08 5.71
N VAL A 90 4.09 2.78 5.78
CA VAL A 90 4.24 1.91 4.60
C VAL A 90 3.15 0.85 4.62
N THR A 91 2.61 0.52 3.45
CA THR A 91 1.46 -0.37 3.34
C THR A 91 1.52 -1.26 2.11
N LEU A 92 0.79 -2.37 2.15
CA LEU A 92 0.46 -3.18 0.99
C LEU A 92 -0.86 -2.66 0.41
N SER A 93 -0.77 -1.65 -0.46
CA SER A 93 -1.94 -0.94 -1.01
C SER A 93 -2.79 -1.84 -1.89
N GLU A 94 -2.19 -2.81 -2.57
CA GLU A 94 -2.88 -3.91 -3.26
C GLU A 94 -2.07 -5.20 -3.11
N VAL A 95 -2.75 -6.34 -2.95
CA VAL A 95 -2.10 -7.67 -3.01
C VAL A 95 -2.93 -8.69 -3.77
N GLY A 96 -2.26 -9.71 -4.29
CA GLY A 96 -2.92 -10.94 -4.67
C GLY A 96 -3.13 -11.85 -3.45
N SER A 97 -2.03 -12.38 -2.93
CA SER A 97 -2.00 -13.18 -1.71
C SER A 97 -1.61 -12.30 -0.52
N ILE A 98 -2.40 -12.35 0.55
CA ILE A 98 -2.13 -11.58 1.77
C ILE A 98 -0.97 -12.21 2.55
N PRO A 99 -0.12 -11.43 3.23
CA PRO A 99 0.88 -12.00 4.13
C PRO A 99 0.20 -12.73 5.30
N ASP A 100 0.73 -13.89 5.67
CA ASP A 100 0.26 -14.63 6.85
C ASP A 100 0.65 -13.87 8.13
N VAL A 101 -0.31 -13.72 9.06
CA VAL A 101 -0.13 -13.02 10.33
C VAL A 101 1.03 -13.56 11.17
N ASP A 102 1.28 -14.87 11.18
CA ASP A 102 2.40 -15.44 11.93
C ASP A 102 3.74 -14.96 11.35
N ASN A 103 3.83 -14.85 10.03
CA ASN A 103 5.02 -14.33 9.35
C ASN A 103 5.18 -12.83 9.61
N LEU A 104 4.09 -12.06 9.59
CA LEU A 104 4.11 -10.63 9.91
C LEU A 104 4.66 -10.38 11.32
N VAL A 105 4.13 -11.10 12.32
CA VAL A 105 4.53 -10.98 13.72
C VAL A 105 5.97 -11.44 13.93
N LYS A 106 6.33 -12.63 13.40
CA LYS A 106 7.67 -13.21 13.51
C LYS A 106 8.74 -12.29 12.93
N ASP A 107 8.52 -11.76 11.74
CA ASP A 107 9.51 -10.96 11.01
C ASP A 107 9.47 -9.48 11.39
N LYS A 108 8.46 -9.06 12.17
CA LYS A 108 8.16 -7.66 12.51
C LYS A 108 7.95 -6.80 11.27
N ALA A 109 7.26 -7.35 10.27
CA ALA A 109 6.87 -6.61 9.07
C ALA A 109 5.59 -5.81 9.35
N ALA A 110 5.75 -4.59 9.88
CA ALA A 110 4.65 -3.75 10.31
C ALA A 110 4.01 -2.97 9.14
N TRP A 111 3.42 -3.68 8.17
CA TRP A 111 2.59 -3.05 7.14
C TRP A 111 1.36 -2.41 7.77
N SER A 112 1.05 -1.16 7.41
CA SER A 112 -0.06 -0.42 8.00
C SER A 112 -1.43 -1.03 7.67
N TRP A 113 -1.60 -1.55 6.45
CA TRP A 113 -2.72 -2.42 6.08
C TRP A 113 -2.31 -3.34 4.93
N PHE A 114 -3.20 -4.25 4.58
CA PHE A 114 -3.15 -5.02 3.34
C PHE A 114 -4.53 -4.99 2.68
N MET A 115 -4.58 -5.00 1.36
CA MET A 115 -5.84 -4.99 0.62
C MET A 115 -5.75 -5.96 -0.56
N PRO A 116 -6.28 -7.20 -0.44
CA PRO A 116 -6.35 -8.06 -1.60
C PRO A 116 -7.28 -7.44 -2.64
N TRP A 117 -6.93 -7.62 -3.91
CA TRP A 117 -7.79 -7.15 -4.99
C TRP A 117 -9.12 -7.90 -4.99
N TYR A 118 -10.11 -7.35 -5.69
CA TYR A 118 -11.44 -7.95 -5.73
C TYR A 118 -11.46 -9.27 -6.53
N GLY A 119 -12.60 -9.96 -6.49
CA GLY A 119 -12.82 -11.17 -7.27
C GLY A 119 -11.96 -12.33 -6.76
N ASP A 120 -11.27 -13.00 -7.66
CA ASP A 120 -10.51 -14.22 -7.36
C ASP A 120 -9.35 -13.97 -6.40
N PHE A 121 -8.73 -12.78 -6.42
CA PHE A 121 -7.69 -12.44 -5.46
C PHE A 121 -8.19 -12.48 -4.01
N THR A 122 -9.46 -12.12 -3.76
CA THR A 122 -10.06 -12.26 -2.43
C THR A 122 -10.69 -13.63 -2.19
N ARG A 123 -11.37 -14.18 -3.20
CA ARG A 123 -12.31 -15.31 -3.04
C ARG A 123 -11.73 -16.68 -3.37
N ASN A 124 -10.66 -16.73 -4.16
CA ASN A 124 -10.09 -17.98 -4.64
C ASN A 124 -8.97 -18.45 -3.70
N SER A 125 -9.02 -19.72 -3.30
CA SER A 125 -8.02 -20.34 -2.42
C SER A 125 -6.64 -20.44 -3.03
N THR A 126 -6.49 -20.29 -4.35
CA THR A 126 -5.19 -20.17 -5.00
C THR A 126 -4.45 -18.89 -4.61
N HIS A 127 -5.19 -17.86 -4.20
CA HIS A 127 -4.63 -16.62 -3.65
C HIS A 127 -4.68 -16.62 -2.15
N ASN A 128 -5.86 -16.85 -1.56
CA ASN A 128 -6.08 -16.76 -0.12
C ASN A 128 -7.09 -17.84 0.32
N SER A 129 -6.63 -18.84 1.05
CA SER A 129 -7.50 -19.92 1.53
C SER A 129 -8.49 -19.44 2.60
N LEU A 130 -9.63 -20.11 2.73
CA LEU A 130 -10.59 -19.82 3.80
C LEU A 130 -9.95 -19.96 5.20
N GLU A 131 -9.07 -20.95 5.38
CA GLU A 131 -8.38 -21.16 6.65
C GLU A 131 -7.38 -20.04 6.96
N LEU A 132 -6.70 -19.50 5.94
CA LEU A 132 -5.89 -18.29 6.12
C LEU A 132 -6.77 -17.11 6.53
N TRP A 133 -7.90 -16.88 5.85
CA TRP A 133 -8.81 -15.80 6.23
C TRP A 133 -9.29 -15.91 7.68
N LYS A 134 -9.75 -17.10 8.10
CA LYS A 134 -10.14 -17.34 9.50
C LYS A 134 -9.01 -17.05 10.47
N LYS A 135 -7.78 -17.48 10.15
CA LYS A 135 -6.58 -17.22 10.96
C LYS A 135 -6.30 -15.73 11.08
N MET A 136 -6.36 -14.98 9.97
CA MET A 136 -6.14 -13.53 9.97
C MET A 136 -7.19 -12.82 10.84
N PHE A 137 -8.47 -13.12 10.65
CA PHE A 137 -9.57 -12.50 11.40
C PHE A 137 -9.62 -12.89 12.89
N ALA A 138 -8.98 -14.01 13.28
CA ALA A 138 -8.91 -14.44 14.67
C ALA A 138 -7.69 -13.91 15.42
N SER A 139 -6.82 -13.11 14.77
CA SER A 139 -5.58 -12.64 15.38
C SER A 139 -5.72 -11.21 15.92
N ASP A 140 -5.35 -11.01 17.19
CA ASP A 140 -5.26 -9.68 17.82
C ASP A 140 -4.27 -8.71 17.14
N TYR A 141 -3.42 -9.21 16.23
CA TYR A 141 -2.51 -8.37 15.44
C TYR A 141 -3.22 -7.69 14.26
N VAL A 142 -4.32 -8.27 13.76
CA VAL A 142 -5.04 -7.79 12.58
C VAL A 142 -6.29 -7.08 13.02
N ILE A 143 -6.32 -5.75 12.85
CA ILE A 143 -7.50 -4.94 13.18
C ILE A 143 -8.61 -5.19 12.16
N THR A 144 -9.79 -5.51 12.67
CA THR A 144 -11.03 -5.77 11.94
C THR A 144 -12.05 -4.65 12.15
N LEU A 145 -13.18 -4.71 11.45
CA LEU A 145 -14.17 -3.63 11.47
C LEU A 145 -14.77 -3.40 12.86
N ASP A 146 -15.04 -4.47 13.61
CA ASP A 146 -15.64 -4.40 14.95
C ASP A 146 -14.69 -3.85 16.02
N GLU A 147 -13.39 -3.81 15.75
CA GLU A 147 -12.35 -3.27 16.64
C GLU A 147 -12.07 -1.78 16.38
N MET A 148 -12.59 -1.22 15.29
CA MET A 148 -12.37 0.19 14.96
C MET A 148 -13.09 1.12 15.95
N PRO A 149 -12.41 2.15 16.48
CA PRO A 149 -13.06 3.13 17.33
C PRO A 149 -14.06 3.97 16.53
N SER A 150 -15.03 4.58 17.22
CA SER A 150 -15.83 5.63 16.58
C SER A 150 -14.91 6.79 16.21
N LEU A 151 -14.96 7.18 14.93
CA LEU A 151 -14.28 8.37 14.42
C LEU A 151 -15.23 9.58 14.34
N LYS A 152 -16.43 9.47 14.94
CA LYS A 152 -17.50 10.47 14.97
C LYS A 152 -18.25 10.44 16.29
#